data_AF-V9W3H9-F1
#
_entry.id   AF-V9W3H9-F1
#
_cell.length_a   1.000
_cell.length_b   1.000
_cell.length_c   1.000
_cell.angle_alpha   90.00
_cell.angle_beta   90.00
_cell.angle_gamma   90.00
#
_symmetry.space_group_name_H-M   'P 1'
#
loop_
_entity.id
_entity.type
_entity.pdbx_description
1 polymer ?
#
loop_
_entity_poly.entity_id
_entity_poly.type
_entity_poly.pdbx_seq_one_letter_code
_entity_poly.pdbx_strand_id
1 'polypeptide(L)' 'MTFSQYVESYRLQCIREELVRSSKTLEQIALENGFATSNYLHYVFKKAYGVTPMQYRRYKECII' A
#
# COMPACT_ATOMS: atom_id res chain seq x y z
N MET A 1 -8.43 -4.61 -18.56
CA MET A 1 -7.43 -3.88 -17.76
C MET A 1 -7.16 -2.56 -18.45
N THR A 2 -7.45 -1.44 -17.80
CA THR A 2 -7.20 -0.09 -18.33
C THR A 2 -5.81 0.40 -17.94
N PHE A 3 -5.30 1.44 -18.60
CA PHE A 3 -4.03 2.07 -18.23
C PHE A 3 -4.01 2.50 -16.75
N SER A 4 -5.08 3.13 -16.27
CA SER A 4 -5.18 3.55 -14.87
C SER A 4 -5.15 2.37 -13.90
N GLN A 5 -5.78 1.24 -14.25
CA GLN A 5 -5.72 0.02 -13.44
C GLN A 5 -4.31 -0.56 -13.38
N TYR A 6 -3.57 -0.54 -14.50
CA TYR A 6 -2.17 -0.96 -14.52
C TYR A 6 -1.30 -0.09 -13.60
N VAL A 7 -1.41 1.24 -13.74
CA VAL A 7 -0.66 2.19 -12.91
C VAL A 7 -1.00 2.02 -11.42
N GLU A 8 -2.28 1.86 -11.08
CA GLU A 8 -2.71 1.62 -9.70
C GLU A 8 -2.13 0.32 -9.15
N SER A 9 -2.16 -0.77 -9.94
CA SER A 9 -1.59 -2.06 -9.53
C SER A 9 -0.07 -2.00 -9.31
N TYR A 10 0.64 -1.26 -10.16
CA TYR A 10 2.09 -1.05 -10.02
C TYR A 10 2.41 -0.25 -8.76
N ARG A 11 1.68 0.84 -8.50
CA ARG A 11 1.86 1.63 -7.27
C ARG A 11 1.58 0.80 -6.01
N LEU A 12 0.55 -0.03 -6.04
CA LEU A 12 0.22 -0.95 -4.95
C LEU A 12 1.34 -1.98 -4.69
N GLN A 13 2.08 -2.40 -5.72
CA GLN A 13 3.24 -3.27 -5.56
C GLN A 13 4.39 -2.55 -4.84
N CYS A 14 4.69 -1.30 -5.20
CA CYS A 14 5.71 -0.48 -4.52
C CYS A 14 5.36 -0.27 -3.04
N ILE A 15 4.12 0.13 -2.76
CA ILE A 15 3.62 0.35 -1.39
C ILE A 15 3.76 -0.89 -0.53
N ARG A 16 3.48 -2.07 -1.09
CA ARG A 16 3.61 -3.34 -0.40
C ARG A 16 5.04 -3.58 0.12
N GLU A 17 6.06 -3.20 -0.65
CA GLU A 17 7.45 -3.31 -0.24
C GLU A 17 7.82 -2.26 0.80
N GLU A 18 7.34 -1.03 0.62
CA GLU A 18 7.61 0.09 1.52
C GLU A 18 6.97 -0.08 2.90
N LEU A 19 5.79 -0.71 2.97
CA LEU A 19 5.13 -1.06 4.24
C LEU A 19 5.99 -1.97 5.12
N VAL A 20 6.83 -2.81 4.50
CA VAL A 20 7.68 -3.79 5.23
C VAL A 20 9.09 -3.23 5.47
N ARG A 21 9.60 -2.43 4.53
CA ARG A 21 10.98 -1.93 4.57
C ARG A 21 11.14 -0.60 5.32
N SER A 22 10.04 0.06 5.68
CA SER A 22 10.08 1.37 6.32
C SER A 22 9.13 1.48 7.51
N SER A 23 9.46 2.39 8.43
CA SER A 23 8.61 2.82 9.55
C SER A 23 7.71 4.02 9.20
N LYS A 24 7.61 4.40 7.92
CA LYS A 24 6.80 5.55 7.47
C LYS A 24 5.32 5.35 7.82
N THR A 25 4.63 6.46 8.07
CA THR A 25 3.18 6.43 8.28
C THR A 25 2.44 6.10 6.97
N LEU A 26 1.18 5.67 7.08
CA LEU A 26 0.38 5.36 5.91
C LEU A 26 0.14 6.61 5.04
N GLU A 27 0.01 7.78 5.68
CA GLU A 27 -0.08 9.09 5.02
C GLU A 27 1.16 9.41 4.18
N GLN A 28 2.36 9.18 4.72
CA GLN A 28 3.62 9.40 3.99
C GLN A 28 3.72 8.48 2.79
N ILE A 29 3.46 7.18 2.99
CA ILE A 29 3.51 6.17 1.92
C ILE A 29 2.49 6.50 0.82
N ALA A 30 1.29 6.94 1.18
CA ALA A 30 0.27 7.36 0.22
C ALA A 30 0.77 8.53 -0.64
N LEU A 31 1.26 9.59 0.01
CA LEU A 31 1.71 10.80 -0.68
C LEU A 31 2.88 10.50 -1.64
N GLU A 32 3.86 9.73 -1.20
CA GLU A 32 5.05 9.39 -2.00
C GLU A 32 4.73 8.49 -3.19
N ASN A 33 3.70 7.65 -3.09
CA ASN A 33 3.28 6.75 -4.18
C ASN A 33 2.15 7.35 -5.05
N GLY A 34 1.85 8.64 -4.90
CA GLY A 34 0.89 9.36 -5.75
C GLY A 34 -0.58 9.10 -5.40
N PHE A 35 -0.87 8.75 -4.15
CA PHE A 35 -2.23 8.71 -3.58
C PHE A 35 -2.53 10.01 -2.85
N ALA A 36 -3.67 10.62 -3.16
CA ALA A 36 -4.07 11.89 -2.55
C ALA A 36 -4.36 11.78 -1.04
N THR A 37 -4.80 10.61 -0.57
CA THR A 37 -5.12 10.37 0.85
C THR A 37 -4.78 8.95 1.28
N SER A 38 -4.43 8.77 2.56
CA SER A 38 -4.25 7.46 3.18
C SER A 38 -5.53 6.62 3.17
N ASN A 39 -6.70 7.26 3.23
CA ASN A 39 -8.00 6.59 3.13
C ASN A 39 -8.23 5.93 1.77
N TYR A 40 -7.92 6.63 0.67
CA TYR A 40 -8.04 6.05 -0.66
C TYR A 40 -7.06 4.89 -0.84
N LEU A 41 -5.81 5.07 -0.39
CA LEU A 41 -4.82 3.99 -0.36
C LEU A 41 -5.34 2.78 0.44
N HIS A 42 -5.85 3.00 1.65
CA HIS A 42 -6.37 1.94 2.50
C HIS A 42 -7.47 1.14 1.79
N TYR A 43 -8.41 1.83 1.14
CA TYR A 43 -9.48 1.20 0.37
C TYR A 43 -8.95 0.36 -0.79
N VAL A 44 -8.10 0.93 -1.66
CA VAL A 44 -7.61 0.20 -2.84
C VAL A 44 -6.68 -0.95 -2.47
N PHE A 45 -5.86 -0.78 -1.43
CA PHE A 45 -4.95 -1.82 -0.96
C PHE A 45 -5.74 -3.00 -0.38
N LYS A 46 -6.74 -2.72 0.47
CA LYS A 46 -7.61 -3.77 1.01
C LYS A 46 -8.37 -4.49 -0.09
N LYS A 47 -8.85 -3.76 -1.11
CA LYS A 47 -9.53 -4.35 -2.27
C LYS A 47 -8.61 -5.26 -3.09
N ALA A 48 -7.34 -4.89 -3.25
CA ALA A 48 -6.38 -5.65 -4.04
C ALA A 48 -5.81 -6.87 -3.31
N TYR A 49 -5.53 -6.76 -2.00
CA TYR A 49 -4.81 -7.78 -1.22
C TYR A 49 -5.66 -8.50 -0.16
N GLY A 50 -6.90 -8.08 0.06
CA GLY A 50 -7.81 -8.67 1.06
C GLY A 50 -7.51 -8.31 2.52
N VAL A 51 -6.38 -7.63 2.79
CA VAL A 51 -5.94 -7.22 4.14
C VAL A 51 -5.64 -5.73 4.19
N THR A 52 -5.69 -5.11 5.37
CA THR A 52 -5.34 -3.69 5.50
C THR A 52 -3.82 -3.50 5.42
N PRO A 53 -3.34 -2.30 5.00
CA PRO A 53 -1.90 -1.98 5.01
C PRO A 53 -1.22 -2.23 6.36
N MET A 54 -1.90 -1.88 7.46
CA MET A 54 -1.37 -2.07 8.82
C MET A 54 -1.31 -3.54 9.22
N GLN A 55 -2.32 -4.34 8.84
CA GLN A 55 -2.25 -5.80 9.03
C GLN A 55 -1.08 -6.39 8.23
N TYR A 56 -0.91 -5.98 6.97
CA TYR A 56 0.17 -6.43 6.11
C TYR A 56 1.56 -6.13 6.69
N ARG A 57 1.76 -4.90 7.21
CA ARG A 57 3.00 -4.51 7.92
C ARG A 57 3.28 -5.43 9.11
N ARG A 58 2.30 -5.62 10.00
CA ARG A 58 2.44 -6.46 11.19
C ARG A 58 2.74 -7.93 10.88
N TYR A 59 2.11 -8.49 9.84
CA TYR A 59 2.36 -9.89 9.46
C TYR A 59 3.82 -10.13 9.04
N LYS A 60 4.45 -9.16 8.37
CA LYS A 60 5.82 -9.30 7.88
C LYS A 60 6.87 -9.02 8.96
N GLU A 61 6.61 -8.13 9.90
CA GLU A 61 7.44 -7.96 11.10
C GLU A 61 7.55 -9.24 11.94
N CYS A 62 6.57 -10.15 11.84
CA CYS A 62 6.59 -11.42 12.58
C CYS A 62 7.42 -12.53 11.91
N ILE A 63 7.79 -12.38 10.63
CA ILE A 63 8.46 -13.43 9.82
C ILE A 63 9.94 -13.06 9.53
N ILE A 64 10.40 -11.87 9.93
CA ILE A 64 11.79 -11.42 9.84
C ILE A 64 12.39 -11.41 11.24
#